data_AF-A0A2J6TNJ2-F1
#
_entry.id   AF-A0A2J6TNJ2-F1
#
_cell.length_a   1.000
_cell.length_b   1.000
_cell.length_c   1.000
_cell.angle_alpha   90.00
_cell.angle_beta   90.00
_cell.angle_gamma   90.00
#
_symmetry.space_group_name_H-M   'P 1'
#
loop_
_entity.id
_entity.type
_entity.pdbx_description
1 polymer ?
#
loop_
_entity_poly.entity_id
_entity_poly.type
_entity_poly.pdbx_seq_one_letter_code
_entity_poly.pdbx_strand_id
1 'polypeptide(L)'
;MPAVVRGSGRSNSQDPTSPSSPIHDRRVTFDQVRDEPSSPARIASPRQSTSNRRQSSHHHRDSDLNEANRLAYYDSRAATRQEFKRRGSTLQSYYLAHPELLPQLPFTFRHGFKRWKLAGYISLMVFDACIVPILLYYTMTYGGNVQGYITFAVVTAIWGGPTYVEFAVRSLRLIKKEHFFKPLGANQRWAFDITNWILVLTITTVTALLIVGAAPHIVFLRVLSMPGPAILYCLSGPIFLMSLYSACGWKAPFRISSTAKGEKVLPGIYYIVEDIVAVNAGGGRPFREGWAARYNASPIFRKMIRDQSWFWSIPGLFVAVACTVVICIHPVPRPVAYGIGWAAPFIWAAIWAAITVPWVRSALAKEKKSWEEDSASVIDEEQKPAPPPVAPGPLPGKASESSTLRGSEADRHGETNETTETKDMTEKKNTANLDGGESSSRPSDGTTI
;
A
#
# COMPACT_ATOMS: atom_id res chain seq x y z
N MET A 1 74.66 2.77 8.45
CA MET A 1 74.24 4.14 8.81
C MET A 1 72.85 4.38 8.22
N PRO A 2 71.91 5.04 8.95
CA PRO A 2 71.03 4.24 9.83
C PRO A 2 69.53 4.63 9.85
N ALA A 3 68.68 3.72 10.36
CA ALA A 3 67.45 3.91 11.17
C ALA A 3 66.35 4.91 10.70
N VAL A 4 65.09 4.99 11.20
CA VAL A 4 64.36 4.57 12.43
C VAL A 4 62.93 4.12 12.00
N VAL A 5 62.20 3.10 12.49
CA VAL A 5 62.17 2.20 13.67
C VAL A 5 61.13 2.58 14.78
N ARG A 6 60.10 1.72 14.95
CA ARG A 6 58.93 1.79 15.90
C ARG A 6 57.78 2.75 15.50
N GLY A 7 56.52 2.48 15.87
CA GLY A 7 55.89 1.32 16.54
C GLY A 7 54.39 1.28 16.21
N SER A 8 53.71 0.14 16.05
CA SER A 8 53.52 -1.03 16.95
C SER A 8 52.54 -0.75 18.10
N GLY A 9 51.36 -1.40 18.06
CA GLY A 9 50.26 -1.22 19.01
C GLY A 9 49.12 -2.22 18.79
N ARG A 10 49.25 -3.40 19.41
CA ARG A 10 48.22 -4.47 19.55
C ARG A 10 46.85 -3.88 19.96
N SER A 11 45.73 -4.21 19.32
CA SER A 11 44.99 -5.49 19.35
C SER A 11 44.54 -5.97 20.75
N ASN A 12 43.24 -5.90 21.03
CA ASN A 12 42.50 -7.11 21.46
C ASN A 12 40.98 -6.97 21.28
N SER A 13 40.31 -8.11 21.31
CA SER A 13 38.85 -8.31 21.17
C SER A 13 38.12 -8.35 22.51
N GLN A 14 36.83 -8.02 22.52
CA GLN A 14 35.85 -8.54 23.50
C GLN A 14 34.40 -8.29 23.02
N ASP A 15 33.62 -9.37 22.89
CA ASP A 15 32.18 -9.33 23.21
C ASP A 15 32.03 -9.28 24.75
N PRO A 16 30.89 -8.81 25.29
CA PRO A 16 30.01 -9.80 25.92
C PRO A 16 28.49 -9.53 25.87
N THR A 17 27.79 -10.57 26.30
CA THR A 17 26.35 -10.78 26.55
C THR A 17 25.54 -9.71 27.30
N SER A 18 24.21 -9.80 27.14
CA SER A 18 23.17 -9.10 27.90
C SER A 18 23.24 -9.26 29.43
N PRO A 19 22.73 -8.26 30.19
CA PRO A 19 22.14 -8.45 31.51
C PRO A 19 20.67 -7.98 31.58
N SER A 20 20.04 -8.16 32.75
CA SER A 20 18.60 -7.97 33.02
C SER A 20 18.19 -6.55 33.45
N SER A 21 16.88 -6.32 33.53
CA SER A 21 16.24 -5.18 34.20
C SER A 21 16.70 -5.02 35.66
N PRO A 22 16.54 -3.81 36.22
CA PRO A 22 15.71 -3.67 37.42
C PRO A 22 14.64 -2.56 37.30
N ILE A 23 13.65 -2.64 38.19
CA ILE A 23 12.55 -1.66 38.33
C ILE A 23 13.01 -0.49 39.21
N HIS A 24 12.64 0.74 38.84
CA HIS A 24 12.54 1.83 39.82
C HIS A 24 11.49 2.88 39.45
N ASP A 25 10.56 3.13 40.38
CA ASP A 25 9.62 4.24 40.31
C ASP A 25 10.32 5.59 40.44
N ARG A 26 9.73 6.63 39.83
CA ARG A 26 10.06 8.02 40.17
C ARG A 26 8.85 8.94 40.14
N ARG A 27 8.02 8.84 41.18
CA ARG A 27 7.10 9.91 41.57
C ARG A 27 7.89 11.21 41.77
N VAL A 28 7.42 12.31 41.18
CA VAL A 28 7.91 13.67 41.47
C VAL A 28 6.71 14.54 41.83
N THR A 29 6.63 14.95 43.09
CA THR A 29 5.72 15.98 43.58
C THR A 29 6.52 17.28 43.73
N PHE A 30 5.92 18.43 43.42
CA PHE A 30 6.40 19.73 43.90
C PHE A 30 5.21 20.63 44.23
N ASP A 31 5.32 21.33 45.36
CA ASP A 31 4.20 22.03 46.00
C ASP A 31 4.02 23.47 45.51
N GLN A 32 2.86 24.03 45.87
CA GLN A 32 2.55 25.44 45.70
C GLN A 32 3.35 26.31 46.68
N VAL A 33 3.80 27.47 46.22
CA VAL A 33 3.98 28.66 47.07
C VAL A 33 3.19 29.81 46.43
N ARG A 34 2.61 30.66 47.28
CA ARG A 34 1.63 31.70 46.94
C ARG A 34 2.03 32.98 47.66
N ASP A 35 2.04 34.09 46.93
CA ASP A 35 2.02 35.43 47.51
C ASP A 35 1.07 36.34 46.73
N GLU A 36 0.34 37.18 47.46
CA GLU A 36 -0.62 38.17 46.96
C GLU A 36 -0.85 39.19 48.08
N PRO A 37 -0.90 40.50 47.78
CA PRO A 37 -1.81 41.33 48.56
C PRO A 37 -2.56 42.43 47.77
N SER A 38 -3.88 42.30 47.82
CA SER A 38 -4.86 43.36 48.17
C SER A 38 -5.30 44.41 47.12
N SER A 39 -6.52 44.23 46.60
CA SER A 39 -7.78 44.94 46.97
C SER A 39 -7.81 46.49 47.10
N PRO A 40 -8.98 47.19 46.94
CA PRO A 40 -10.35 46.66 47.11
C PRO A 40 -11.47 47.10 46.12
N ALA A 41 -12.52 46.25 46.09
CA ALA A 41 -13.97 46.55 46.03
C ALA A 41 -14.62 47.42 44.92
N ARG A 42 -15.64 46.83 44.27
CA ARG A 42 -17.05 47.28 44.36
C ARG A 42 -18.04 46.13 44.15
N ILE A 43 -19.28 46.29 44.62
CA ILE A 43 -20.27 45.22 44.82
C ILE A 43 -21.40 45.28 43.79
N ALA A 44 -21.76 44.13 43.18
CA ALA A 44 -23.11 43.86 42.67
C ALA A 44 -23.33 42.36 42.37
N SER A 45 -24.52 41.84 42.70
CA SER A 45 -25.08 40.51 42.34
C SER A 45 -26.56 40.46 42.78
N PRO A 46 -27.41 39.51 42.35
CA PRO A 46 -27.15 38.39 41.42
C PRO A 46 -28.16 38.32 40.23
N ARG A 47 -27.89 37.45 39.24
CA ARG A 47 -28.96 36.68 38.56
C ARG A 47 -28.46 35.41 37.85
N GLN A 48 -28.88 34.24 38.36
CA GLN A 48 -29.03 33.00 37.60
C GLN A 48 -30.24 33.14 36.65
N SER A 49 -30.44 32.40 35.56
CA SER A 49 -29.63 31.42 34.78
C SER A 49 -30.07 31.59 33.29
N THR A 50 -29.36 31.16 32.25
CA THR A 50 -29.12 29.77 31.81
C THR A 50 -27.96 29.72 30.80
N SER A 51 -27.02 28.76 30.90
CA SER A 51 -25.83 28.72 30.01
C SER A 51 -25.33 27.33 29.59
N ASN A 52 -26.15 26.27 29.66
CA ASN A 52 -25.71 24.89 29.35
C ASN A 52 -25.64 24.58 27.84
N ARG A 53 -25.45 25.60 26.97
CA ARG A 53 -25.44 25.45 25.50
C ARG A 53 -24.29 26.19 24.79
N ARG A 54 -23.16 26.43 25.48
CA ARG A 54 -21.94 27.05 24.90
C ARG A 54 -20.63 26.28 25.13
N GLN A 55 -20.55 25.34 26.07
CA GLN A 55 -19.32 24.58 26.31
C GLN A 55 -19.04 23.52 25.23
N SER A 56 -20.06 22.84 24.70
CA SER A 56 -19.87 21.83 23.64
C SER A 56 -19.30 22.43 22.34
N SER A 57 -19.70 23.66 21.98
CA SER A 57 -19.15 24.37 20.81
C SER A 57 -17.69 24.82 20.99
N HIS A 58 -17.25 25.06 22.23
CA HIS A 58 -15.84 25.35 22.52
C HIS A 58 -15.00 24.07 22.49
N HIS A 59 -15.40 23.02 23.20
CA HIS A 59 -14.67 21.74 23.15
C HIS A 59 -14.57 21.17 21.73
N HIS A 60 -15.62 21.26 20.90
CA HIS A 60 -15.49 20.88 19.48
C HIS A 60 -14.49 21.76 18.74
N ARG A 61 -14.58 23.09 18.86
CA ARG A 61 -13.72 24.02 18.11
C ARG A 61 -12.24 23.93 18.53
N ASP A 62 -11.98 23.78 19.83
CA ASP A 62 -10.62 23.67 20.37
C ASP A 62 -10.06 22.25 20.14
N SER A 63 -10.91 21.21 20.09
CA SER A 63 -10.55 19.88 19.58
C SER A 63 -10.22 19.92 18.09
N ASP A 64 -11.07 20.52 17.25
CA ASP A 64 -10.84 20.68 15.80
C ASP A 64 -9.55 21.46 15.52
N LEU A 65 -9.21 22.45 16.34
CA LEU A 65 -7.96 23.21 16.24
C LEU A 65 -6.74 22.39 16.71
N ASN A 66 -6.84 21.60 17.78
CA ASN A 66 -5.77 20.71 18.23
C ASN A 66 -5.57 19.53 17.26
N GLU A 67 -6.64 18.97 16.71
CA GLU A 67 -6.63 17.94 15.67
C GLU A 67 -6.03 18.52 14.37
N ALA A 68 -6.44 19.72 13.95
CA ALA A 68 -5.81 20.42 12.84
C ALA A 68 -4.31 20.67 13.10
N ASN A 69 -3.89 20.96 14.33
CA ASN A 69 -2.46 21.09 14.69
C ASN A 69 -1.73 19.73 14.72
N ARG A 70 -2.32 18.66 15.25
CA ARG A 70 -1.74 17.29 15.25
C ARG A 70 -1.59 16.74 13.83
N LEU A 71 -2.53 17.06 12.95
CA LEU A 71 -2.42 16.82 11.51
C LEU A 71 -1.33 17.71 10.90
N ALA A 72 -1.34 19.02 11.16
CA ALA A 72 -0.39 19.98 10.59
C ALA A 72 1.07 19.78 11.03
N TYR A 73 1.33 19.21 12.22
CA TYR A 73 2.68 19.00 12.74
C TYR A 73 3.49 18.00 11.90
N TYR A 74 2.84 16.96 11.38
CA TYR A 74 3.44 16.02 10.43
C TYR A 74 3.13 16.35 8.95
N ASP A 75 2.18 17.25 8.66
CA ASP A 75 1.79 17.63 7.29
C ASP A 75 2.94 18.29 6.50
N SER A 76 3.30 17.64 5.39
CA SER A 76 4.20 18.10 4.32
C SER A 76 5.67 18.40 4.68
N ARG A 77 5.97 18.95 5.86
CA ARG A 77 7.35 19.26 6.31
C ARG A 77 8.19 17.99 6.45
N ALA A 78 7.58 16.93 6.97
CA ALA A 78 8.15 15.59 7.12
C ALA A 78 8.67 14.97 5.79
N ALA A 79 8.05 15.33 4.67
CA ALA A 79 8.46 14.87 3.34
C ALA A 79 9.54 15.74 2.67
N THR A 80 10.09 16.75 3.36
CA THR A 80 11.16 17.57 2.79
C THR A 80 12.54 16.90 2.89
N ARG A 81 13.39 17.15 1.89
CA ARG A 81 14.77 16.63 1.83
C ARG A 81 15.68 17.08 2.98
N GLN A 82 15.40 18.23 3.58
CA GLN A 82 16.13 18.72 4.76
C GLN A 82 15.71 17.97 6.02
N GLU A 83 14.40 17.82 6.22
CA GLU A 83 13.81 17.12 7.36
C GLU A 83 14.17 15.62 7.37
N PHE A 84 14.09 14.95 6.22
CA PHE A 84 14.56 13.57 6.08
C PHE A 84 16.07 13.39 6.40
N LYS A 85 16.91 14.41 6.16
CA LYS A 85 18.34 14.38 6.53
C LYS A 85 18.62 14.70 8.01
N ARG A 86 17.62 15.16 8.77
CA ARG A 86 17.73 15.50 10.21
C ARG A 86 17.21 14.41 11.15
N ARG A 87 16.47 13.42 10.63
CA ARG A 87 15.81 12.39 11.44
C ARG A 87 16.75 11.26 11.83
N GLY A 88 16.75 10.91 13.12
CA GLY A 88 17.47 9.76 13.66
C GLY A 88 16.72 8.43 13.54
N SER A 89 15.41 8.44 13.25
CA SER A 89 14.55 7.26 13.15
C SER A 89 13.63 7.33 11.91
N THR A 90 13.09 6.18 11.49
CA THR A 90 12.13 6.10 10.38
C THR A 90 10.71 6.40 10.86
N LEU A 91 9.83 6.85 9.96
CA LEU A 91 8.40 7.00 10.26
C LEU A 91 7.75 5.66 10.65
N GLN A 92 8.21 4.55 10.07
CA GLN A 92 7.72 3.22 10.41
C GLN A 92 8.10 2.84 11.85
N SER A 93 9.31 3.16 12.29
CA SER A 93 9.75 2.99 13.69
C SER A 93 8.92 3.86 14.65
N TYR A 94 8.60 5.09 14.26
CA TYR A 94 7.78 6.00 15.07
C TYR A 94 6.34 5.47 15.28
N TYR A 95 5.64 5.07 14.21
CA TYR A 95 4.29 4.51 14.33
C TYR A 95 4.24 3.11 14.98
N LEU A 96 5.37 2.38 15.04
CA LEU A 96 5.46 1.15 15.84
C LEU A 96 5.63 1.42 17.34
N ALA A 97 6.17 2.57 17.73
CA ALA A 97 6.22 3.03 19.12
C ALA A 97 4.94 3.77 19.55
N HIS A 98 4.12 4.20 18.59
CA HIS A 98 2.89 4.98 18.78
C HIS A 98 1.68 4.34 18.06
N PRO A 99 1.20 3.16 18.50
CA PRO A 99 0.06 2.46 17.89
C PRO A 99 -1.26 3.25 17.99
N GLU A 100 -1.38 4.18 18.94
CA GLU A 100 -2.51 5.09 19.11
C GLU A 100 -2.65 6.12 17.97
N LEU A 101 -1.59 6.33 17.18
CA LEU A 101 -1.58 7.30 16.08
C LEU A 101 -1.85 6.63 14.74
N LEU A 102 -3.05 6.88 14.16
CA LEU A 102 -3.36 6.51 12.77
C LEU A 102 -2.25 7.00 11.83
N PRO A 103 -1.50 6.11 11.14
CA PRO A 103 -0.33 6.54 10.38
C PRO A 103 -0.68 7.54 9.27
N GLN A 104 -0.21 8.77 9.43
CA GLN A 104 -0.45 9.85 8.48
C GLN A 104 0.38 9.62 7.21
N LEU A 105 -0.24 9.83 6.05
CA LEU A 105 0.45 9.86 4.77
C LEU A 105 1.05 11.27 4.59
N PRO A 106 2.39 11.46 4.57
CA PRO A 106 3.02 12.78 4.62
C PRO A 106 3.00 13.52 3.26
N PHE A 107 1.95 13.30 2.46
CA PHE A 107 1.73 13.94 1.17
C PHE A 107 0.27 14.41 1.06
N THR A 108 0.03 15.71 1.24
CA THR A 108 -1.30 16.31 1.18
C THR A 108 -1.50 17.10 -0.12
N PHE A 109 -2.44 16.65 -0.96
CA PHE A 109 -2.86 17.39 -2.17
C PHE A 109 -3.66 18.68 -1.87
N ARG A 110 -3.99 18.96 -0.61
CA ARG A 110 -5.00 19.97 -0.22
C ARG A 110 -4.59 21.41 -0.58
N HIS A 111 -3.32 21.78 -0.42
CA HIS A 111 -2.91 23.20 -0.39
C HIS A 111 -1.89 23.60 -1.49
N GLY A 112 -2.14 24.74 -2.12
CA GLY A 112 -1.17 25.48 -2.94
C GLY A 112 -1.08 25.14 -4.44
N PHE A 113 -0.34 25.98 -5.16
CA PHE A 113 -0.15 25.97 -6.62
C PHE A 113 0.37 24.63 -7.20
N LYS A 114 1.06 23.83 -6.37
CA LYS A 114 1.59 22.50 -6.74
C LYS A 114 0.50 21.55 -7.26
N ARG A 115 -0.72 21.62 -6.72
CA ARG A 115 -1.84 20.76 -7.18
C ARG A 115 -2.23 21.05 -8.63
N TRP A 116 -2.29 22.33 -8.99
CA TRP A 116 -2.61 22.78 -10.34
C TRP A 116 -1.49 22.46 -11.33
N LYS A 117 -0.21 22.60 -10.92
CA LYS A 117 0.93 22.20 -11.75
C LYS A 117 0.92 20.70 -12.06
N LEU A 118 0.63 19.84 -11.08
CA LEU A 118 0.59 18.39 -11.30
C LEU A 118 -0.67 17.96 -12.08
N ALA A 119 -1.84 18.52 -11.78
CA ALA A 119 -3.06 18.26 -12.54
C ALA A 119 -2.95 18.71 -14.00
N GLY A 120 -2.35 19.89 -14.25
CA GLY A 120 -2.07 20.38 -15.60
C GLY A 120 -1.07 19.51 -16.36
N TYR A 121 -0.07 18.95 -15.68
CA TYR A 121 0.90 18.03 -16.30
C TYR A 121 0.26 16.68 -16.66
N ILE A 122 -0.55 16.10 -15.77
CA ILE A 122 -1.33 14.89 -16.07
C ILE A 122 -2.33 15.14 -17.20
N SER A 123 -2.99 16.31 -17.22
CA SER A 123 -3.87 16.72 -18.31
C SER A 123 -3.12 16.84 -19.65
N LEU A 124 -1.92 17.42 -19.64
CA LEU A 124 -1.05 17.50 -20.82
C LEU A 124 -0.64 16.12 -21.34
N MET A 125 -0.34 15.17 -20.44
CA MET A 125 -0.04 13.77 -20.81
C MET A 125 -1.25 13.07 -21.42
N VAL A 126 -2.45 13.23 -20.87
CA VAL A 126 -3.68 12.65 -21.44
C VAL A 126 -4.04 13.29 -22.78
N PHE A 127 -3.82 14.60 -22.92
CA PHE A 127 -4.01 15.32 -24.18
C PHE A 127 -3.04 14.84 -25.27
N ASP A 128 -1.74 14.77 -24.96
CA ASP A 128 -0.71 14.25 -25.86
C ASP A 128 -0.93 12.77 -26.23
N ALA A 129 -1.29 11.94 -25.25
CA ALA A 129 -1.43 10.51 -25.45
C ALA A 129 -2.77 10.09 -26.12
N CYS A 130 -3.79 10.95 -26.18
CA CYS A 130 -5.09 10.63 -26.75
C CYS A 130 -5.56 11.60 -27.83
N ILE A 131 -5.50 12.92 -27.58
CA ILE A 131 -6.11 13.92 -28.46
C ILE A 131 -5.20 14.23 -29.65
N VAL A 132 -3.88 14.35 -29.43
CA VAL A 132 -2.93 14.70 -30.49
C VAL A 132 -2.89 13.67 -31.64
N PRO A 133 -2.83 12.33 -31.42
CA PRO A 133 -2.88 11.34 -32.50
C PRO A 133 -4.19 11.40 -33.31
N ILE A 134 -5.33 11.50 -32.63
CA ILE A 134 -6.65 11.61 -33.27
C ILE A 134 -6.72 12.90 -34.12
N LEU A 135 -6.37 14.04 -33.52
CA LEU A 135 -6.47 15.35 -34.18
C LEU A 135 -5.55 15.44 -35.40
N LEU A 136 -4.29 15.02 -35.27
CA LEU A 136 -3.34 15.02 -36.38
C LEU A 136 -3.77 14.07 -37.50
N TYR A 137 -4.21 12.85 -37.18
CA TYR A 137 -4.71 11.92 -38.19
C TYR A 137 -5.88 12.52 -38.99
N TYR A 138 -6.94 12.96 -38.32
CA TYR A 138 -8.13 13.45 -39.03
C TYR A 138 -7.87 14.77 -39.77
N THR A 139 -7.12 15.72 -39.18
CA THR A 139 -6.84 17.00 -39.84
C THR A 139 -5.90 16.86 -41.04
N MET A 140 -4.80 16.10 -40.92
CA MET A 140 -3.85 15.93 -42.02
C MET A 140 -4.44 15.06 -43.14
N THR A 141 -5.13 13.95 -42.81
CA THR A 141 -5.68 13.05 -43.83
C THR A 141 -6.89 13.63 -44.57
N TYR A 142 -7.87 14.24 -43.87
CA TYR A 142 -9.11 14.70 -44.50
C TYR A 142 -9.15 16.22 -44.76
N GLY A 143 -8.45 17.03 -43.97
CA GLY A 143 -8.35 18.48 -44.20
C GLY A 143 -7.18 18.87 -45.10
N GLY A 144 -6.03 18.20 -44.96
CA GLY A 144 -4.82 18.47 -45.72
C GLY A 144 -4.57 17.56 -46.94
N ASN A 145 -5.37 16.51 -47.14
CA ASN A 145 -5.13 15.45 -48.14
C ASN A 145 -3.70 14.84 -48.07
N VAL A 146 -3.09 14.83 -46.89
CA VAL A 146 -1.70 14.39 -46.69
C VAL A 146 -1.61 12.87 -46.72
N GLN A 147 -0.59 12.36 -47.43
CA GLN A 147 -0.31 10.92 -47.54
C GLN A 147 -0.08 10.29 -46.16
N GLY A 148 -0.68 9.11 -45.94
CA GLY A 148 -0.75 8.48 -44.62
C GLY A 148 0.60 8.27 -43.93
N TYR A 149 1.66 7.92 -44.66
CA TYR A 149 2.99 7.72 -44.07
C TYR A 149 3.59 9.02 -43.52
N ILE A 150 3.33 10.18 -44.14
CA ILE A 150 3.76 11.49 -43.65
C ILE A 150 3.00 11.82 -42.36
N THR A 151 1.67 11.65 -42.38
CA THR A 151 0.80 11.86 -41.21
C THR A 151 1.25 11.01 -40.02
N PHE A 152 1.53 9.72 -40.23
CA PHE A 152 1.95 8.84 -39.14
C PHE A 152 3.41 8.97 -38.72
N ALA A 153 4.31 9.44 -39.59
CA ALA A 153 5.64 9.87 -39.19
C ALA A 153 5.56 11.08 -38.23
N VAL A 154 4.72 12.07 -38.55
CA VAL A 154 4.49 13.25 -37.68
C VAL A 154 3.85 12.86 -36.34
N VAL A 155 2.80 12.02 -36.36
CA VAL A 155 2.19 11.49 -35.13
C VAL A 155 3.22 10.73 -34.27
N THR A 156 4.04 9.87 -34.88
CA THR A 156 5.04 9.06 -34.15
C THR A 156 6.18 9.92 -33.58
N ALA A 157 6.55 11.02 -34.25
CA ALA A 157 7.60 11.93 -33.80
C ALA A 157 7.16 12.85 -32.64
N ILE A 158 5.87 13.18 -32.56
CA ILE A 158 5.31 14.05 -31.51
C ILE A 158 4.85 13.24 -30.29
N TRP A 159 4.22 12.08 -30.52
CA TRP A 159 3.57 11.31 -29.46
C TRP A 159 4.51 10.88 -28.34
N GLY A 160 4.07 11.07 -27.10
CA GLY A 160 4.75 10.64 -25.89
C GLY A 160 5.72 11.66 -25.33
N GLY A 161 5.91 12.84 -25.94
CA GLY A 161 6.88 13.87 -25.52
C GLY A 161 6.86 14.18 -24.01
N PRO A 162 5.72 14.56 -23.41
CA PRO A 162 5.60 14.78 -21.97
C PRO A 162 5.91 13.54 -21.12
N THR A 163 5.56 12.35 -21.63
CA THR A 163 5.76 11.04 -20.98
C THR A 163 7.22 10.61 -20.98
N TYR A 164 7.95 10.79 -22.09
CA TYR A 164 9.38 10.54 -22.17
C TYR A 164 10.16 11.49 -21.22
N VAL A 165 9.73 12.75 -21.11
CA VAL A 165 10.31 13.70 -20.16
C VAL A 165 10.07 13.26 -18.71
N GLU A 166 8.88 12.80 -18.35
CA GLU A 166 8.65 12.26 -16.99
C GLU A 166 9.50 11.01 -16.75
N PHE A 167 9.51 10.06 -17.69
CA PHE A 167 10.26 8.82 -17.60
C PHE A 167 11.77 9.06 -17.44
N ALA A 168 12.33 10.03 -18.18
CA ALA A 168 13.73 10.44 -18.05
C ALA A 168 13.99 11.08 -16.68
N VAL A 169 13.13 12.01 -16.24
CA VAL A 169 13.24 12.66 -14.91
C VAL A 169 13.08 11.65 -13.77
N ARG A 170 12.19 10.68 -13.90
CA ARG A 170 11.96 9.57 -12.96
C ARG A 170 13.18 8.66 -12.87
N SER A 171 13.69 8.22 -14.03
CA SER A 171 14.91 7.41 -14.12
C SER A 171 16.12 8.14 -13.51
N LEU A 172 16.31 9.43 -13.81
CA LEU A 172 17.36 10.26 -13.19
C LEU A 172 17.19 10.48 -11.68
N ARG A 173 15.95 10.46 -11.15
CA ARG A 173 15.68 10.49 -9.70
C ARG A 173 16.07 9.16 -9.02
N LEU A 174 15.91 8.03 -9.71
CA LEU A 174 16.20 6.69 -9.20
C LEU A 174 17.69 6.29 -9.35
N ILE A 175 18.37 6.68 -10.44
CA ILE A 175 19.79 6.36 -10.68
C ILE A 175 20.74 7.09 -9.72
N LYS A 176 20.35 8.28 -9.21
CA LYS A 176 21.20 9.11 -8.33
C LYS A 176 21.65 8.37 -7.07
N LYS A 177 22.84 8.75 -6.55
CA LYS A 177 23.40 8.19 -5.32
C LYS A 177 22.54 8.50 -4.07
N GLU A 178 21.84 9.64 -4.06
CA GLU A 178 20.89 9.98 -2.98
C GLU A 178 19.75 8.96 -2.90
N HIS A 179 19.52 8.40 -1.71
CA HIS A 179 18.51 7.36 -1.50
C HIS A 179 17.07 7.88 -1.36
N PHE A 180 16.85 9.20 -1.39
CA PHE A 180 15.57 9.83 -1.01
C PHE A 180 14.34 9.36 -1.81
N PHE A 181 14.51 9.00 -3.09
CA PHE A 181 13.40 8.51 -3.94
C PHE A 181 13.33 6.98 -4.05
N LYS A 182 14.34 6.27 -3.54
CA LYS A 182 14.51 4.82 -3.74
C LYS A 182 13.56 4.00 -2.86
N PRO A 183 13.20 2.78 -3.28
CA PRO A 183 12.44 1.85 -2.45
C PRO A 183 13.09 1.51 -1.09
N LEU A 184 12.28 1.03 -0.14
CA LEU A 184 12.71 0.78 1.24
C LEU A 184 13.71 -0.40 1.32
N GLY A 185 14.92 -0.13 1.80
CA GLY A 185 16.02 -1.10 1.80
C GLY A 185 16.79 -1.22 0.47
N ALA A 186 16.46 -0.43 -0.56
CA ALA A 186 17.22 -0.39 -1.80
C ALA A 186 18.41 0.59 -1.72
N ASN A 187 19.62 0.05 -1.55
CA ASN A 187 20.85 0.84 -1.42
C ASN A 187 21.73 0.90 -2.68
N GLN A 188 21.44 0.10 -3.71
CA GLN A 188 22.20 0.08 -4.97
C GLN A 188 21.94 1.31 -5.85
N ARG A 189 22.79 1.53 -6.88
CA ARG A 189 22.62 2.64 -7.84
C ARG A 189 21.43 2.42 -8.77
N TRP A 190 21.26 1.20 -9.29
CA TRP A 190 20.24 0.83 -10.29
C TRP A 190 18.96 0.28 -9.65
N ALA A 191 18.43 0.98 -8.65
CA ALA A 191 17.22 0.58 -7.92
C ALA A 191 15.94 1.11 -8.59
N PHE A 192 15.63 0.63 -9.79
CA PHE A 192 14.35 0.90 -10.43
C PHE A 192 13.20 0.20 -9.69
N ASP A 193 12.04 0.87 -9.64
CA ASP A 193 10.83 0.37 -9.02
C ASP A 193 9.82 -0.13 -10.07
N ILE A 194 8.78 -0.86 -9.65
CA ILE A 194 7.92 -1.61 -10.58
C ILE A 194 7.16 -0.67 -11.53
N THR A 195 6.80 0.52 -11.08
CA THR A 195 6.19 1.54 -11.96
C THR A 195 7.15 2.02 -13.04
N ASN A 196 8.46 2.12 -12.75
CA ASN A 196 9.44 2.44 -13.80
C ASN A 196 9.53 1.31 -14.84
N TRP A 197 9.45 0.03 -14.43
CA TRP A 197 9.41 -1.10 -15.36
C TRP A 197 8.12 -1.19 -16.17
N ILE A 198 6.98 -0.87 -15.56
CA ILE A 198 5.68 -0.75 -16.23
C ILE A 198 5.72 0.38 -17.28
N LEU A 199 6.36 1.51 -16.96
CA LEU A 199 6.57 2.60 -17.93
C LEU A 199 7.51 2.18 -19.07
N VAL A 200 8.61 1.46 -18.80
CA VAL A 200 9.46 0.87 -19.85
C VAL A 200 8.64 -0.02 -20.77
N LEU A 201 7.88 -0.98 -20.21
CA LEU A 201 7.04 -1.89 -20.98
C LEU A 201 6.03 -1.14 -21.85
N THR A 202 5.29 -0.18 -21.26
CA THR A 202 4.29 0.62 -21.96
C THR A 202 4.90 1.43 -23.11
N ILE A 203 6.02 2.11 -22.85
CA ILE A 203 6.74 2.89 -23.86
C ILE A 203 7.24 1.98 -24.98
N THR A 204 7.97 0.91 -24.66
CA THR A 204 8.52 -0.01 -25.67
C THR A 204 7.42 -0.64 -26.53
N THR A 205 6.31 -1.10 -25.94
CA THR A 205 5.21 -1.68 -26.70
C THR A 205 4.51 -0.66 -27.60
N VAL A 206 4.20 0.55 -27.11
CA VAL A 206 3.51 1.56 -27.93
C VAL A 206 4.42 2.13 -29.01
N THR A 207 5.67 2.47 -28.69
CA THR A 207 6.64 2.96 -29.68
C THR A 207 6.91 1.90 -30.76
N ALA A 208 6.96 0.61 -30.42
CA ALA A 208 7.06 -0.47 -31.40
C ALA A 208 5.82 -0.56 -32.32
N LEU A 209 4.60 -0.45 -31.77
CA LEU A 209 3.36 -0.44 -32.56
C LEU A 209 3.30 0.77 -33.51
N LEU A 210 3.73 1.95 -33.06
CA LEU A 210 3.80 3.15 -33.89
C LEU A 210 4.82 2.99 -35.03
N ILE A 211 6.04 2.55 -34.73
CA ILE A 211 7.09 2.35 -35.74
C ILE A 211 6.67 1.28 -36.76
N VAL A 212 6.23 0.09 -36.33
CA VAL A 212 5.81 -1.00 -37.22
C VAL A 212 4.56 -0.62 -38.03
N GLY A 213 3.66 0.20 -37.45
CA GLY A 213 2.47 0.69 -38.13
C GLY A 213 2.74 1.76 -39.18
N ALA A 214 3.74 2.62 -38.96
CA ALA A 214 4.06 3.78 -39.79
C ALA A 214 5.18 3.54 -40.82
N ALA A 215 6.06 2.55 -40.62
CA ALA A 215 7.17 2.26 -41.51
C ALA A 215 6.78 1.88 -42.97
N PRO A 216 5.68 1.15 -43.23
CA PRO A 216 5.26 0.85 -44.61
C PRO A 216 4.61 2.07 -45.28
N HIS A 217 4.93 2.32 -46.55
CA HIS A 217 4.28 3.36 -47.36
C HIS A 217 2.75 3.19 -47.43
N ILE A 218 2.26 1.93 -47.38
CA ILE A 218 0.85 1.59 -47.14
C ILE A 218 0.67 1.33 -45.64
N VAL A 219 0.51 2.40 -44.87
CA VAL A 219 0.46 2.37 -43.40
C VAL A 219 -0.54 1.36 -42.83
N PHE A 220 -0.11 0.61 -41.82
CA PHE A 220 -0.93 -0.43 -41.20
C PHE A 220 -1.87 0.18 -40.14
N LEU A 221 -2.91 0.86 -40.62
CA LEU A 221 -3.80 1.67 -39.78
C LEU A 221 -4.43 0.91 -38.59
N ARG A 222 -4.71 -0.39 -38.72
CA ARG A 222 -5.18 -1.23 -37.59
C ARG A 222 -4.11 -1.45 -36.50
N VAL A 223 -2.83 -1.50 -36.85
CA VAL A 223 -1.71 -1.55 -35.89
C VAL A 223 -1.57 -0.19 -35.19
N LEU A 224 -1.72 0.90 -35.94
CA LEU A 224 -1.72 2.27 -35.43
C LEU A 224 -2.95 2.60 -34.55
N SER A 225 -3.99 1.77 -34.54
CA SER A 225 -5.11 1.81 -33.58
C SER A 225 -4.80 1.14 -32.23
N MET A 226 -3.81 0.23 -32.18
CA MET A 226 -3.51 -0.58 -30.97
C MET A 226 -2.80 0.14 -29.79
N PRO A 227 -2.17 1.33 -29.92
CA PRO A 227 -1.56 2.02 -28.78
C PRO A 227 -2.44 2.19 -27.54
N GLY A 228 -3.71 2.58 -27.67
CA GLY A 228 -4.63 2.72 -26.55
C GLY A 228 -4.88 1.41 -25.79
N PRO A 229 -5.30 0.31 -26.47
CA PRO A 229 -5.39 -1.02 -25.87
C PRO A 229 -4.06 -1.52 -25.30
N ALA A 230 -2.93 -1.25 -25.97
CA ALA A 230 -1.60 -1.62 -25.49
C ALA A 230 -1.28 -0.95 -24.14
N ILE A 231 -1.60 0.33 -23.96
CA ILE A 231 -1.47 1.01 -22.67
C ILE A 231 -2.29 0.28 -21.59
N LEU A 232 -3.53 -0.13 -21.89
CA LEU A 232 -4.34 -0.89 -20.93
C LEU A 232 -3.73 -2.27 -20.61
N TYR A 233 -3.22 -3.03 -21.59
CA TYR A 233 -2.52 -4.29 -21.30
C TYR A 233 -1.26 -4.06 -20.44
N CYS A 234 -0.42 -3.09 -20.79
CA CYS A 234 0.84 -2.80 -20.12
C CYS A 234 0.66 -2.23 -18.70
N LEU A 235 -0.47 -1.56 -18.41
CA LEU A 235 -0.82 -1.10 -17.06
C LEU A 235 -1.60 -2.16 -16.27
N SER A 236 -2.75 -2.62 -16.79
CA SER A 236 -3.66 -3.50 -16.07
C SER A 236 -3.12 -4.92 -15.92
N GLY A 237 -2.32 -5.43 -16.86
CA GLY A 237 -1.71 -6.76 -16.79
C GLY A 237 -0.75 -6.94 -15.60
N PRO A 238 0.28 -6.08 -15.45
CA PRO A 238 1.16 -6.12 -14.28
C PRO A 238 0.43 -5.86 -12.94
N ILE A 239 -0.57 -4.98 -12.91
CA ILE A 239 -1.40 -4.75 -11.71
C ILE A 239 -2.23 -6.00 -11.38
N PHE A 240 -2.83 -6.67 -12.38
CA PHE A 240 -3.53 -7.94 -12.22
C PHE A 240 -2.59 -9.02 -11.66
N LEU A 241 -1.42 -9.19 -12.26
CA LEU A 241 -0.45 -10.22 -11.88
C LEU A 241 0.05 -10.04 -10.44
N MET A 242 0.40 -8.81 -10.04
CA MET A 242 0.78 -8.54 -8.64
C MET A 242 -0.37 -8.75 -7.66
N SER A 243 -1.60 -8.43 -8.06
CA SER A 243 -2.80 -8.66 -7.24
C SER A 243 -3.12 -10.15 -7.07
N LEU A 244 -2.91 -10.94 -8.12
CA LEU A 244 -3.02 -12.40 -8.12
C LEU A 244 -1.96 -13.03 -7.20
N TYR A 245 -0.68 -12.63 -7.35
CA TYR A 245 0.39 -13.06 -6.44
C TYR A 245 0.05 -12.73 -4.97
N SER A 246 -0.49 -11.53 -4.71
CA SER A 246 -0.89 -11.11 -3.37
C SER A 246 -2.06 -11.93 -2.81
N ALA A 247 -3.09 -12.20 -3.62
CA ALA A 247 -4.24 -13.01 -3.22
C ALA A 247 -3.91 -14.48 -3.01
N CYS A 248 -3.00 -15.05 -3.81
CA CYS A 248 -2.45 -16.39 -3.62
C CYS A 248 -1.44 -16.46 -2.46
N GLY A 249 -1.12 -15.35 -1.79
CA GLY A 249 -0.16 -15.28 -0.68
C GLY A 249 1.28 -15.58 -1.08
N TRP A 250 1.61 -15.51 -2.38
CA TRP A 250 2.91 -15.89 -2.92
C TRP A 250 4.01 -14.92 -2.50
N LYS A 251 5.23 -15.47 -2.36
CA LYS A 251 6.44 -14.71 -2.02
C LYS A 251 7.03 -14.05 -3.25
N ALA A 252 7.55 -12.84 -3.10
CA ALA A 252 8.18 -12.07 -4.17
C ALA A 252 9.46 -12.78 -4.67
N PRO A 253 9.51 -13.27 -5.93
CA PRO A 253 10.65 -14.05 -6.45
C PRO A 253 11.91 -13.19 -6.65
N PHE A 254 11.70 -11.90 -6.91
CA PHE A 254 12.69 -10.83 -6.91
C PHE A 254 12.10 -9.63 -6.14
N ARG A 255 12.85 -8.53 -6.03
CA ARG A 255 12.44 -7.33 -5.30
C ARG A 255 11.39 -6.53 -6.09
N ILE A 256 10.21 -6.27 -5.51
CA ILE A 256 9.11 -5.51 -6.15
C ILE A 256 8.91 -4.19 -5.40
N SER A 257 9.37 -3.09 -6.00
CA SER A 257 9.44 -1.76 -5.36
C SER A 257 9.99 -1.86 -3.93
N SER A 258 9.22 -1.49 -2.89
CA SER A 258 9.67 -1.62 -1.49
C SER A 258 9.72 -3.04 -0.94
N THR A 259 8.94 -3.99 -1.48
CA THR A 259 8.91 -5.40 -1.02
C THR A 259 10.20 -6.13 -1.41
N ALA A 260 10.87 -6.72 -0.42
CA ALA A 260 12.09 -7.49 -0.59
C ALA A 260 11.81 -8.89 -1.17
N LYS A 261 12.85 -9.52 -1.75
CA LYS A 261 12.76 -10.91 -2.22
C LYS A 261 12.41 -11.84 -1.03
N GLY A 262 11.39 -12.67 -1.19
CA GLY A 262 10.93 -13.62 -0.17
C GLY A 262 9.81 -13.11 0.75
N GLU A 263 9.52 -11.80 0.76
CA GLU A 263 8.34 -11.23 1.43
C GLU A 263 7.04 -11.53 0.66
N LYS A 264 5.88 -11.38 1.30
CA LYS A 264 4.57 -11.54 0.62
C LYS A 264 4.34 -10.37 -0.36
N VAL A 265 3.88 -10.67 -1.57
CA VAL A 265 3.52 -9.64 -2.56
C VAL A 265 2.29 -8.87 -2.11
N LEU A 266 2.26 -7.56 -2.37
CA LEU A 266 1.16 -6.65 -2.04
C LEU A 266 0.26 -6.39 -3.27
N PRO A 267 -1.00 -5.96 -3.11
CA PRO A 267 -1.90 -5.73 -4.24
C PRO A 267 -1.36 -4.67 -5.20
N GLY A 268 -1.58 -4.82 -6.52
CA GLY A 268 -0.85 -4.05 -7.53
C GLY A 268 -0.89 -2.53 -7.36
N ILE A 269 -2.04 -1.96 -6.94
CA ILE A 269 -2.18 -0.50 -6.71
C ILE A 269 -1.36 0.00 -5.52
N TYR A 270 -1.00 -0.86 -4.55
CA TYR A 270 -0.06 -0.49 -3.47
C TYR A 270 1.24 0.06 -4.05
N TYR A 271 1.82 -0.65 -5.01
CA TYR A 271 3.10 -0.29 -5.61
C TYR A 271 2.99 0.91 -6.53
N ILE A 272 1.93 0.98 -7.35
CA ILE A 272 1.68 2.13 -8.24
C ILE A 272 1.57 3.44 -7.44
N VAL A 273 0.81 3.46 -6.35
CA VAL A 273 0.66 4.68 -5.54
C VAL A 273 1.93 4.99 -4.75
N GLU A 274 2.61 3.99 -4.18
CA GLU A 274 3.93 4.16 -3.54
C GLU A 274 4.91 4.86 -4.49
N ASP A 275 5.07 4.30 -5.68
CA ASP A 275 6.07 4.69 -6.68
C ASP A 275 5.77 6.03 -7.37
N ILE A 276 4.51 6.35 -7.64
CA ILE A 276 4.12 7.63 -8.25
C ILE A 276 4.24 8.76 -7.23
N VAL A 277 3.73 8.58 -6.01
CA VAL A 277 3.74 9.65 -5.01
C VAL A 277 5.14 9.86 -4.44
N ALA A 278 5.92 8.80 -4.22
CA ALA A 278 7.30 8.94 -3.78
C ALA A 278 8.16 9.66 -4.83
N VAL A 279 8.11 9.25 -6.11
CA VAL A 279 9.06 9.72 -7.13
C VAL A 279 8.55 10.90 -7.95
N ASN A 280 7.33 10.85 -8.50
CA ASN A 280 6.83 11.90 -9.41
C ASN A 280 6.35 13.12 -8.60
N ALA A 281 5.42 12.89 -7.66
CA ALA A 281 4.87 13.91 -6.78
C ALA A 281 5.90 14.39 -5.72
N GLY A 282 6.90 13.56 -5.43
CA GLY A 282 8.12 13.94 -4.72
C GLY A 282 8.15 13.65 -3.22
N GLY A 283 7.21 12.85 -2.69
CA GLY A 283 7.13 12.51 -1.26
C GLY A 283 8.27 11.63 -0.72
N GLY A 284 9.07 11.03 -1.60
CA GLY A 284 10.27 10.26 -1.26
C GLY A 284 10.05 9.09 -0.30
N ARG A 285 11.11 8.71 0.41
CA ARG A 285 11.10 7.68 1.46
C ARG A 285 10.13 7.98 2.61
N PRO A 286 9.96 9.23 3.11
CA PRO A 286 8.91 9.54 4.09
C PRO A 286 7.52 9.08 3.65
N PHE A 287 7.17 9.26 2.36
CA PHE A 287 5.90 8.73 1.86
C PHE A 287 5.88 7.19 1.85
N ARG A 288 6.93 6.52 1.35
CA ARG A 288 6.99 5.04 1.35
C ARG A 288 6.88 4.46 2.77
N GLU A 289 7.56 5.05 3.75
CA GLU A 289 7.53 4.64 5.17
C GLU A 289 6.12 4.82 5.78
N GLY A 290 5.48 5.97 5.59
CA GLY A 290 4.12 6.23 6.07
C GLY A 290 3.06 5.37 5.38
N TRP A 291 3.23 5.10 4.08
CA TRP A 291 2.36 4.24 3.28
C TRP A 291 2.44 2.77 3.75
N ALA A 292 3.65 2.27 4.01
CA ALA A 292 3.87 0.96 4.61
C ALA A 292 3.30 0.85 6.04
N ALA A 293 3.54 1.87 6.89
CA ALA A 293 3.01 1.91 8.25
C ALA A 293 1.47 1.87 8.26
N ARG A 294 0.81 2.70 7.45
CA ARG A 294 -0.67 2.72 7.34
C ARG A 294 -1.23 1.41 6.82
N TYR A 295 -0.58 0.81 5.81
CA TYR A 295 -1.01 -0.48 5.27
C TYR A 295 -0.85 -1.61 6.30
N ASN A 296 0.20 -1.62 7.12
CA ASN A 296 0.36 -2.64 8.15
C ASN A 296 -0.67 -2.48 9.29
N ALA A 297 -0.89 -1.24 9.75
CA ALA A 297 -1.87 -0.94 10.80
C ALA A 297 -3.32 -1.23 10.32
N SER A 298 -3.78 -0.56 9.27
CA SER A 298 -5.21 -0.41 8.98
C SER A 298 -5.80 -1.56 8.13
N PRO A 299 -6.76 -2.35 8.65
CA PRO A 299 -7.44 -3.38 7.86
C PRO A 299 -8.38 -2.79 6.81
N ILE A 300 -9.02 -1.65 7.11
CA ILE A 300 -9.89 -0.92 6.18
C ILE A 300 -9.08 -0.43 4.98
N PHE A 301 -7.88 0.10 5.20
CA PHE A 301 -6.96 0.53 4.15
C PHE A 301 -6.44 -0.64 3.31
N ARG A 302 -6.03 -1.75 3.94
CA ARG A 302 -5.63 -2.98 3.23
C ARG A 302 -6.74 -3.48 2.30
N LYS A 303 -7.98 -3.54 2.79
CA LYS A 303 -9.15 -3.89 1.99
C LYS A 303 -9.34 -2.90 0.83
N MET A 304 -9.34 -1.60 1.08
CA MET A 304 -9.46 -0.57 0.05
C MET A 304 -8.41 -0.75 -1.07
N ILE A 305 -7.13 -0.92 -0.73
CA ILE A 305 -6.05 -1.07 -1.72
C ILE A 305 -6.18 -2.37 -2.52
N ARG A 306 -6.58 -3.47 -1.88
CA ARG A 306 -6.89 -4.74 -2.56
C ARG A 306 -8.06 -4.59 -3.53
N ASP A 307 -9.17 -4.03 -3.07
CA ASP A 307 -10.41 -3.90 -3.83
C ASP A 307 -10.23 -2.94 -5.03
N GLN A 308 -9.46 -1.85 -4.84
CA GLN A 308 -9.02 -0.97 -5.93
C GLN A 308 -8.11 -1.67 -6.94
N SER A 309 -7.23 -2.57 -6.49
CA SER A 309 -6.33 -3.29 -7.40
C SER A 309 -7.09 -4.21 -8.36
N TRP A 310 -8.16 -4.85 -7.89
CA TRP A 310 -9.05 -5.62 -8.77
C TRP A 310 -9.93 -4.73 -9.65
N PHE A 311 -10.47 -3.62 -9.11
CA PHE A 311 -11.35 -2.70 -9.83
C PHE A 311 -10.67 -2.04 -11.05
N TRP A 312 -9.36 -1.78 -11.00
CA TRP A 312 -8.60 -1.22 -12.13
C TRP A 312 -8.01 -2.28 -13.07
N SER A 313 -7.64 -3.45 -12.56
CA SER A 313 -6.94 -4.45 -13.37
C SER A 313 -7.87 -5.33 -14.20
N ILE A 314 -8.93 -5.89 -13.60
CA ILE A 314 -9.82 -6.82 -14.29
C ILE A 314 -10.61 -6.11 -15.41
N PRO A 315 -11.34 -4.99 -15.16
CA PRO A 315 -12.08 -4.31 -16.22
C PRO A 315 -11.17 -3.67 -17.27
N GLY A 316 -9.98 -3.19 -16.88
CA GLY A 316 -8.99 -2.66 -17.82
C GLY A 316 -8.49 -3.69 -18.82
N LEU A 317 -8.26 -4.94 -18.37
CA LEU A 317 -7.95 -6.06 -19.27
C LEU A 317 -9.13 -6.43 -20.19
N PHE A 318 -10.36 -6.47 -19.66
CA PHE A 318 -11.55 -6.71 -20.50
C PHE A 318 -11.76 -5.63 -21.56
N VAL A 319 -11.55 -4.36 -21.22
CA VAL A 319 -11.66 -3.23 -22.17
C VAL A 319 -10.53 -3.26 -23.19
N ALA A 320 -9.30 -3.62 -22.79
CA ALA A 320 -8.20 -3.85 -23.73
C ALA A 320 -8.57 -4.93 -24.77
N VAL A 321 -9.04 -6.09 -24.32
CA VAL A 321 -9.50 -7.19 -25.20
C VAL A 321 -10.65 -6.76 -26.10
N ALA A 322 -11.68 -6.11 -25.56
CA ALA A 322 -12.82 -5.64 -26.34
C ALA A 322 -12.40 -4.65 -27.44
N CYS A 323 -11.51 -3.70 -27.12
CA CYS A 323 -11.00 -2.74 -28.10
C CYS A 323 -10.13 -3.44 -29.16
N THR A 324 -9.22 -4.34 -28.77
CA THR A 324 -8.41 -5.15 -29.69
C THR A 324 -9.28 -5.96 -30.65
N VAL A 325 -10.35 -6.60 -30.16
CA VAL A 325 -11.30 -7.34 -31.00
C VAL A 325 -11.99 -6.41 -32.01
N VAL A 326 -12.54 -5.27 -31.57
CA VAL A 326 -13.19 -4.29 -32.46
C VAL A 326 -12.22 -3.73 -33.51
N ILE A 327 -10.96 -3.49 -33.15
CA ILE A 327 -9.92 -3.03 -34.08
C ILE A 327 -9.54 -4.11 -35.11
N CYS A 328 -9.49 -5.38 -34.71
CA CYS A 328 -9.14 -6.50 -35.60
C CYS A 328 -10.28 -6.91 -36.54
N ILE A 329 -11.55 -6.77 -36.13
CA ILE A 329 -12.72 -7.17 -36.93
C ILE A 329 -12.73 -6.47 -38.29
N HIS A 330 -12.66 -7.27 -39.36
CA HIS A 330 -12.47 -6.77 -40.72
C HIS A 330 -13.61 -5.86 -41.25
N PRO A 331 -14.90 -6.13 -40.93
CA PRO A 331 -16.01 -5.19 -41.21
C PRO A 331 -15.87 -3.77 -40.66
N VAL A 332 -15.09 -3.52 -39.58
CA VAL A 332 -14.94 -2.16 -39.04
C VAL A 332 -14.06 -1.33 -40.00
N PRO A 333 -14.52 -0.14 -40.47
CA PRO A 333 -13.71 0.73 -41.32
C PRO A 333 -12.44 1.18 -40.61
N ARG A 334 -11.30 1.16 -41.32
CA ARG A 334 -9.97 1.43 -40.73
C ARG A 334 -9.88 2.80 -40.00
N PRO A 335 -10.46 3.91 -40.50
CA PRO A 335 -10.47 5.19 -39.78
C PRO A 335 -11.27 5.12 -38.46
N VAL A 336 -12.42 4.42 -38.47
CA VAL A 336 -13.27 4.24 -37.29
C VAL A 336 -12.56 3.38 -36.25
N ALA A 337 -11.87 2.31 -36.66
CA ALA A 337 -11.02 1.51 -35.78
C ALA A 337 -9.89 2.33 -35.14
N TYR A 338 -9.29 3.28 -35.87
CA TYR A 338 -8.30 4.21 -35.33
C TYR A 338 -8.91 5.17 -34.29
N GLY A 339 -10.04 5.80 -34.60
CA GLY A 339 -10.76 6.66 -33.65
C GLY A 339 -11.14 5.93 -32.35
N ILE A 340 -11.71 4.72 -32.47
CA ILE A 340 -12.08 3.89 -31.31
C ILE A 340 -10.85 3.48 -30.50
N GLY A 341 -9.78 3.02 -31.17
CA GLY A 341 -8.58 2.52 -30.51
C GLY A 341 -7.86 3.56 -29.66
N TRP A 342 -7.85 4.83 -30.09
CA TRP A 342 -7.33 5.92 -29.26
C TRP A 342 -8.35 6.44 -28.25
N ALA A 343 -9.62 6.65 -28.61
CA ALA A 343 -10.58 7.32 -27.72
C ALA A 343 -11.11 6.44 -26.57
N ALA A 344 -11.52 5.20 -26.87
CA ALA A 344 -12.26 4.36 -25.91
C ALA A 344 -11.47 4.02 -24.63
N PRO A 345 -10.16 3.69 -24.68
CA PRO A 345 -9.35 3.44 -23.48
C PRO A 345 -9.27 4.63 -22.52
N PHE A 346 -9.15 5.86 -23.03
CA PHE A 346 -9.04 7.06 -22.20
C PHE A 346 -10.39 7.53 -21.66
N ILE A 347 -11.48 7.37 -22.44
CA ILE A 347 -12.85 7.58 -21.94
C ILE A 347 -13.16 6.61 -20.79
N TRP A 348 -12.83 5.33 -20.94
CA TRP A 348 -12.95 4.33 -19.88
C TRP A 348 -12.15 4.72 -18.63
N ALA A 349 -10.87 5.07 -18.80
CA ALA A 349 -10.00 5.47 -17.69
C ALA A 349 -10.51 6.72 -16.96
N ALA A 350 -11.07 7.70 -17.68
CA ALA A 350 -11.68 8.89 -17.09
C ALA A 350 -12.93 8.55 -16.24
N ILE A 351 -13.79 7.65 -16.71
CA ILE A 351 -14.96 7.16 -15.96
C ILE A 351 -14.51 6.39 -14.71
N TRP A 352 -13.52 5.50 -14.83
CA TRP A 352 -12.99 4.73 -13.69
C TRP A 352 -12.30 5.64 -12.67
N ALA A 353 -11.61 6.70 -13.10
CA ALA A 353 -11.06 7.72 -12.21
C ALA A 353 -12.16 8.49 -11.46
N ALA A 354 -13.22 8.89 -12.17
CA ALA A 354 -14.38 9.59 -11.57
C ALA A 354 -15.12 8.74 -10.53
N ILE A 355 -15.14 7.41 -10.67
CA ILE A 355 -15.68 6.47 -9.66
C ILE A 355 -14.68 6.26 -8.50
N THR A 356 -13.39 6.14 -8.80
CA THR A 356 -12.33 5.84 -7.82
C THR A 356 -12.15 6.96 -6.80
N VAL A 357 -12.12 8.22 -7.23
CA VAL A 357 -11.88 9.38 -6.35
C VAL A 357 -12.88 9.49 -5.19
N PRO A 358 -14.21 9.47 -5.39
CA PRO A 358 -15.16 9.51 -4.27
C PRO A 358 -15.14 8.23 -3.42
N TRP A 359 -14.92 7.04 -4.01
CA TRP A 359 -14.80 5.78 -3.27
C TRP A 359 -13.60 5.81 -2.31
N VAL A 360 -12.40 6.13 -2.79
CA VAL A 360 -11.20 6.26 -1.95
C VAL A 360 -11.39 7.33 -0.86
N ARG A 361 -12.00 8.48 -1.18
CA ARG A 361 -12.33 9.51 -0.18
C ARG A 361 -13.30 9.01 0.90
N SER A 362 -14.31 8.21 0.52
CA SER A 362 -15.25 7.60 1.47
C SER A 362 -14.57 6.54 2.34
N ALA A 363 -13.72 5.70 1.76
CA ALA A 363 -12.99 4.66 2.48
C ALA A 363 -11.99 5.25 3.49
N LEU A 364 -11.22 6.28 3.11
CA LEU A 364 -10.31 6.98 4.02
C LEU A 364 -11.05 7.76 5.14
N ALA A 365 -12.26 8.25 4.88
CA ALA A 365 -13.11 8.87 5.91
C ALA A 365 -13.66 7.85 6.91
N LYS A 366 -14.11 6.68 6.42
CA LYS A 366 -14.54 5.54 7.27
C LYS A 366 -13.39 4.98 8.09
N GLU A 367 -12.20 4.85 7.49
CA GLU A 367 -10.97 4.47 8.18
C GLU A 367 -10.65 5.44 9.32
N LYS A 368 -10.60 6.75 9.05
CA LYS A 368 -10.33 7.73 10.11
C LYS A 368 -11.37 7.63 11.23
N LYS A 369 -12.67 7.60 10.89
CA LYS A 369 -13.74 7.52 11.89
C LYS A 369 -13.61 6.26 12.77
N SER A 370 -13.38 5.08 12.16
CA SER A 370 -13.16 3.84 12.93
C SER A 370 -12.01 4.00 13.91
N TRP A 371 -10.90 4.58 13.49
CA TRP A 371 -9.74 4.79 14.36
C TRP A 371 -10.02 5.72 15.54
N GLU A 372 -10.89 6.73 15.35
CA GLU A 372 -11.35 7.62 16.42
C GLU A 372 -12.26 6.88 17.42
N GLU A 373 -13.18 6.04 16.93
CA GLU A 373 -14.07 5.21 17.77
C GLU A 373 -13.28 4.14 18.56
N ASP A 374 -12.37 3.42 17.88
CA ASP A 374 -11.47 2.43 18.49
C ASP A 374 -10.60 3.08 19.58
N SER A 375 -9.97 4.22 19.28
CA SER A 375 -9.10 4.94 20.25
C SER A 375 -9.88 5.48 21.46
N ALA A 376 -11.12 5.93 21.27
CA ALA A 376 -11.97 6.38 22.38
C ALA A 376 -12.29 5.22 23.33
N SER A 377 -12.65 4.05 22.79
CA SER A 377 -12.98 2.87 23.61
C SER A 377 -11.83 2.39 24.50
N VAL A 378 -10.57 2.52 24.04
CA VAL A 378 -9.39 2.15 24.85
C VAL A 378 -9.23 3.10 26.03
N ILE A 379 -9.45 4.40 25.82
CA ILE A 379 -9.38 5.42 26.88
C ILE A 379 -10.49 5.20 27.93
N ASP A 380 -11.72 4.88 27.49
CA ASP A 380 -12.84 4.59 28.38
C ASP A 380 -12.63 3.30 29.22
N GLU A 381 -11.91 2.29 28.68
CA GLU A 381 -11.51 1.10 29.45
C GLU A 381 -10.36 1.38 30.42
N GLU A 382 -9.32 2.13 30.02
CA GLU A 382 -8.21 2.52 30.92
C GLU A 382 -8.67 3.43 32.08
N GLN A 383 -9.68 4.26 31.85
CA GLN A 383 -10.20 5.20 32.85
C GLN A 383 -11.31 4.61 33.75
N LYS A 384 -11.62 3.32 33.59
CA LYS A 384 -12.60 2.58 34.39
C LYS A 384 -12.06 2.34 35.81
N PRO A 385 -12.76 2.80 36.87
CA PRO A 385 -12.27 2.63 38.24
C PRO A 385 -12.18 1.15 38.61
N ALA A 386 -11.11 0.78 39.30
CA ALA A 386 -10.91 -0.58 39.80
C ALA A 386 -12.09 -1.02 40.68
N PRO A 387 -12.48 -2.31 40.63
CA PRO A 387 -13.57 -2.82 41.49
C PRO A 387 -13.23 -2.56 42.97
N PRO A 388 -14.21 -2.16 43.79
CA PRO A 388 -13.96 -1.79 45.18
C PRO A 388 -13.33 -2.97 45.93
N PRO A 389 -12.37 -2.72 46.84
CA PRO A 389 -11.72 -3.79 47.59
C PRO A 389 -12.78 -4.57 48.39
N VAL A 390 -12.80 -5.89 48.20
CA VAL A 390 -13.70 -6.78 48.93
C VAL A 390 -13.42 -6.62 50.42
N ALA A 391 -14.46 -6.25 51.18
CA ALA A 391 -14.34 -5.98 52.60
C ALA A 391 -13.81 -7.24 53.34
N PRO A 392 -12.88 -7.09 54.31
CA PRO A 392 -12.42 -8.22 55.09
C PRO A 392 -13.57 -8.95 55.77
N GLY A 393 -13.68 -10.25 55.54
CA GLY A 393 -14.64 -11.10 56.24
C GLY A 393 -14.36 -11.14 57.76
N PRO A 394 -15.35 -11.44 58.61
CA PRO A 394 -15.16 -11.47 60.05
C PRO A 394 -14.05 -12.44 60.47
N LEU A 395 -13.22 -12.02 61.42
CA LEU A 395 -12.21 -12.88 62.04
C LEU A 395 -12.88 -14.08 62.74
N PRO A 396 -12.34 -15.31 62.60
CA PRO A 396 -12.86 -16.47 63.31
C PRO A 396 -12.68 -16.31 64.82
N GLY A 397 -13.76 -16.52 65.57
CA GLY A 397 -13.75 -16.49 67.04
C GLY A 397 -12.91 -17.62 67.66
N LYS A 398 -12.48 -17.42 68.91
CA LYS A 398 -11.73 -18.44 69.66
C LYS A 398 -12.58 -19.70 69.92
N ALA A 399 -11.89 -20.84 70.03
CA ALA A 399 -12.48 -22.14 70.27
C ALA A 399 -13.16 -22.28 71.65
N SER A 400 -14.08 -23.25 71.75
CA SER A 400 -14.55 -23.83 72.99
C SER A 400 -14.53 -25.36 72.89
N GLU A 401 -14.33 -26.00 74.03
CA GLU A 401 -13.73 -27.32 74.24
C GLU A 401 -14.57 -28.56 73.84
N SER A 402 -13.84 -29.56 73.34
CA SER A 402 -13.98 -31.02 73.55
C SER A 402 -15.36 -31.69 73.73
N SER A 403 -15.60 -32.74 72.93
CA SER A 403 -15.82 -34.09 73.49
C SER A 403 -15.41 -35.22 72.54
N THR A 404 -14.87 -36.26 73.18
CA THR A 404 -14.67 -37.69 72.85
C THR A 404 -15.71 -38.34 71.91
N LEU A 405 -15.51 -39.50 71.24
CA LEU A 405 -14.72 -40.70 71.60
C LEU A 405 -14.57 -41.69 70.40
N ARG A 406 -13.47 -42.47 70.31
CA ARG A 406 -13.24 -43.74 69.53
C ARG A 406 -13.45 -43.73 67.98
N GLY A 407 -12.67 -44.48 67.19
CA GLY A 407 -11.50 -45.31 67.50
C GLY A 407 -10.98 -46.16 66.31
N SER A 408 -9.85 -46.85 66.56
CA SER A 408 -9.20 -47.98 65.86
C SER A 408 -10.03 -48.91 64.95
N GLU A 409 -9.48 -49.63 63.95
CA GLU A 409 -8.12 -49.65 63.32
C GLU A 409 -8.15 -50.43 61.97
N ALA A 410 -6.96 -50.74 61.42
CA ALA A 410 -6.57 -51.76 60.42
C ALA A 410 -7.58 -52.90 60.09
N ASP A 411 -7.60 -53.57 58.93
CA ASP A 411 -6.54 -54.24 58.13
C ASP A 411 -7.29 -55.00 56.97
N ARG A 412 -6.74 -55.67 55.93
CA ARG A 412 -5.45 -55.77 55.21
C ARG A 412 -5.69 -56.50 53.87
N HIS A 413 -4.85 -56.28 52.85
CA HIS A 413 -4.74 -57.04 51.57
C HIS A 413 -5.99 -57.03 50.63
N GLY A 414 -5.84 -57.25 49.32
CA GLY A 414 -4.61 -57.34 48.51
C GLY A 414 -4.85 -57.63 47.02
N GLU A 415 -3.81 -57.38 46.22
CA GLU A 415 -3.42 -58.02 44.94
C GLU A 415 -4.32 -57.97 43.67
N THR A 416 -3.65 -57.55 42.56
CA THR A 416 -3.71 -58.05 41.16
C THR A 416 -5.00 -57.89 40.31
N ASN A 417 -4.96 -57.79 38.96
CA ASN A 417 -3.84 -57.76 37.99
C ASN A 417 -4.16 -56.90 36.72
N GLU A 418 -3.10 -56.59 35.94
CA GLU A 418 -2.98 -56.48 34.44
C GLU A 418 -4.15 -55.90 33.57
N THR A 419 -3.96 -54.93 32.65
CA THR A 419 -3.34 -55.00 31.28
C THR A 419 -3.90 -56.12 30.37
N THR A 420 -4.10 -55.97 29.04
CA THR A 420 -3.41 -55.11 28.04
C THR A 420 -4.24 -54.88 26.73
N GLU A 421 -3.87 -53.85 25.95
CA GLU A 421 -3.86 -53.73 24.45
C GLU A 421 -4.99 -54.19 23.48
N THR A 422 -5.37 -53.24 22.59
CA THR A 422 -5.59 -53.28 21.10
C THR A 422 -6.07 -54.56 20.37
N LYS A 423 -6.84 -54.53 19.25
CA LYS A 423 -6.48 -53.98 17.92
C LYS A 423 -7.58 -54.22 16.85
N ASP A 424 -7.39 -53.72 15.62
CA ASP A 424 -8.25 -53.88 14.44
C ASP A 424 -8.45 -55.32 13.92
N MET A 425 -9.61 -55.58 13.27
CA MET A 425 -9.74 -55.97 11.85
C MET A 425 -11.26 -55.92 11.44
N THR A 426 -11.80 -55.58 10.26
CA THR A 426 -11.43 -55.37 8.83
C THR A 426 -12.17 -56.37 7.90
N GLU A 427 -12.75 -55.85 6.79
CA GLU A 427 -13.12 -56.56 5.53
C GLU A 427 -14.35 -57.52 5.50
N LYS A 428 -15.33 -57.40 4.57
CA LYS A 428 -15.31 -57.86 3.15
C LYS A 428 -16.55 -57.33 2.36
N LYS A 429 -16.49 -56.94 1.07
CA LYS A 429 -16.40 -57.71 -0.23
C LYS A 429 -17.68 -58.51 -0.57
N ASN A 430 -18.09 -58.79 -1.83
CA ASN A 430 -17.46 -58.90 -3.17
C ASN A 430 -18.48 -58.45 -4.28
N THR A 431 -18.21 -57.88 -5.47
CA THR A 431 -17.43 -58.20 -6.72
C THR A 431 -18.04 -59.20 -7.74
N ALA A 432 -18.24 -58.76 -8.99
CA ALA A 432 -17.98 -59.46 -10.28
C ALA A 432 -18.05 -58.41 -11.44
N ASN A 433 -17.19 -58.31 -12.48
CA ASN A 433 -16.58 -59.23 -13.49
C ASN A 433 -17.50 -59.57 -14.69
N LEU A 434 -17.07 -59.60 -15.97
CA LEU A 434 -15.78 -59.25 -16.67
C LEU A 434 -16.11 -58.24 -17.83
N ASP A 435 -15.35 -57.92 -18.90
CA ASP A 435 -13.99 -58.19 -19.47
C ASP A 435 -13.64 -57.02 -20.45
N GLY A 436 -12.62 -56.94 -21.34
CA GLY A 436 -11.47 -57.78 -21.70
C GLY A 436 -10.95 -57.49 -23.14
N GLY A 437 -9.63 -57.51 -23.41
CA GLY A 437 -9.04 -57.56 -24.79
C GLY A 437 -7.93 -56.54 -25.14
N GLU A 438 -6.81 -57.02 -25.72
CA GLU A 438 -5.67 -56.24 -26.25
C GLU A 438 -5.45 -56.46 -27.77
N SER A 439 -4.81 -55.51 -28.49
CA SER A 439 -3.73 -55.82 -29.46
C SER A 439 -3.03 -54.57 -30.04
N SER A 440 -1.76 -54.76 -30.41
CA SER A 440 -0.78 -53.79 -30.95
C SER A 440 -1.05 -53.28 -32.38
N SER A 441 -0.59 -52.06 -32.73
CA SER A 441 0.22 -51.82 -33.96
C SER A 441 0.78 -50.38 -34.12
N ARG A 442 1.93 -50.29 -34.80
CA ARG A 442 2.67 -49.10 -35.31
C ARG A 442 3.80 -49.61 -36.23
N PRO A 443 4.40 -48.83 -37.15
CA PRO A 443 3.97 -47.59 -37.82
C PRO A 443 3.90 -47.77 -39.37
N SER A 444 3.86 -46.69 -40.15
CA SER A 444 4.11 -46.72 -41.62
C SER A 444 4.68 -45.38 -42.13
N ASP A 445 5.67 -45.43 -43.02
CA ASP A 445 6.38 -44.26 -43.59
C ASP A 445 5.87 -43.85 -44.99
N GLY A 446 6.22 -42.62 -45.40
CA GLY A 446 6.17 -42.15 -46.80
C GLY A 446 4.89 -41.44 -47.25
N THR A 447 4.89 -40.58 -48.28
CA THR A 447 6.00 -40.01 -49.09
C THR A 447 5.57 -38.67 -49.72
N THR A 448 6.55 -37.83 -50.04
CA THR A 448 6.51 -36.55 -50.79
C THR A 448 5.59 -36.49 -52.01
N ILE A 449 4.85 -35.37 -52.15
CA ILE A 449 4.93 -34.44 -53.30
C ILE A 449 5.03 -33.02 -52.74
#